data_AF-A0A2H0HTB9-F1
#
_entry.id   AF-A0A2H0HTB9-F1
#
_cell.length_a   1.000
_cell.length_b   1.000
_cell.length_c   1.000
_cell.angle_alpha   90.00
_cell.angle_beta   90.00
_cell.angle_gamma   90.00
#
_symmetry.space_group_name_H-M   'P 1'
#
loop_
_entity.id
_entity.type
_entity.pdbx_description
1 polymer ?
#
loop_
_entity_poly.entity_id
_entity_poly.type
_entity_poly.pdbx_seq_one_letter_code
_entity_poly.pdbx_strand_id
1 'polypeptide(L)'
;DTLTGTLDYAGVQVAVGTMGYKHQHLLYDLQGRKACSAASIIEKMSATQVNLKLIPDVDGTLAIAQLVAYELVDIQVKGAWSGPARLHLVPHVNAPLADLPVRKVLGGLHFIADLTLPYGRVIHDYQASTNKTSKAKP
;
A
#
# COMPACT_ATOMS: atom_id res chain seq x y z
N ASP A 1 -3.35 26.16 -0.96
CA ASP A 1 -4.39 25.28 -1.51
C ASP A 1 -4.24 23.86 -0.94
N THR A 2 -5.22 22.97 -1.13
CA THR A 2 -5.33 21.68 -0.44
C THR A 2 -5.47 20.52 -1.44
N LEU A 3 -4.64 19.48 -1.27
CA LEU A 3 -4.87 18.17 -1.87
C LEU A 3 -5.83 17.38 -0.97
N THR A 4 -6.96 16.94 -1.52
CA THR A 4 -7.97 16.19 -0.78
C THR A 4 -8.18 14.83 -1.44
N GLY A 5 -8.21 13.78 -0.62
CA GLY A 5 -8.64 12.44 -1.03
C GLY A 5 -9.77 11.96 -0.13
N THR A 6 -10.81 11.39 -0.72
CA THR A 6 -11.94 10.81 0.00
C THR A 6 -12.07 9.33 -0.36
N LEU A 7 -12.61 8.55 0.57
CA LEU A 7 -13.05 7.18 0.30
C LEU A 7 -14.48 7.04 0.76
N ASP A 8 -15.34 6.62 -0.16
CA ASP A 8 -16.75 6.33 0.07
C ASP A 8 -16.99 4.81 -0.08
N TYR A 9 -17.67 4.22 0.90
CA TYR A 9 -18.14 2.84 0.84
C TYR A 9 -19.66 2.84 0.77
N ALA A 10 -20.22 2.30 -0.32
CA ALA A 10 -21.67 2.23 -0.54
C ALA A 10 -22.40 3.58 -0.34
N GLY A 11 -21.78 4.69 -0.74
CA GLY A 11 -22.33 6.05 -0.62
C GLY A 11 -22.09 6.72 0.75
N VAL A 12 -21.43 6.05 1.69
CA VAL A 12 -21.04 6.60 2.99
C VAL A 12 -19.55 6.91 2.99
N GLN A 13 -19.19 8.15 3.34
CA GLN A 13 -17.78 8.54 3.46
C GLN A 13 -17.15 7.90 4.69
N VAL A 14 -16.10 7.11 4.46
CA VAL A 14 -15.38 6.36 5.52
C VAL A 14 -13.98 6.91 5.80
N ALA A 15 -13.40 7.68 4.89
CA ALA A 15 -12.13 8.38 5.14
C ALA A 15 -12.03 9.71 4.38
N VAL A 16 -11.37 10.68 5.01
CA VAL A 16 -10.97 11.96 4.41
C VAL A 16 -9.51 12.25 4.75
N GLY A 17 -8.67 12.32 3.74
CA GLY A 17 -7.28 12.76 3.83
C GLY A 17 -7.11 14.14 3.21
N THR A 18 -6.40 15.04 3.91
CA THR A 18 -6.02 16.34 3.36
C THR A 18 -4.53 16.60 3.54
N MET A 19 -3.94 17.32 2.58
CA MET A 19 -2.54 17.75 2.63
C MET A 19 -2.40 19.14 2.00
N GLY A 20 -1.48 19.97 2.49
CA GLY A 20 -1.11 21.21 1.79
C GLY A 20 -0.61 20.91 0.37
N TYR A 21 -1.24 21.50 -0.65
CA TYR A 21 -0.94 21.19 -2.04
C TYR A 21 0.47 21.65 -2.44
N LYS A 22 1.31 20.71 -2.85
CA LYS A 22 2.70 20.94 -3.32
C LYS A 22 3.52 21.85 -2.39
N HIS A 23 3.28 21.75 -1.08
CA HIS A 23 3.77 22.70 -0.07
C HIS A 23 5.31 22.76 0.00
N GLN A 24 5.99 21.61 0.00
CA GLN A 24 7.44 21.53 -0.06
C GLN A 24 7.82 20.64 -1.24
N HIS A 25 8.50 21.22 -2.24
CA HIS A 25 9.02 20.46 -3.37
C HIS A 25 10.20 19.61 -2.93
N LEU A 26 10.09 18.29 -3.06
CA LEU A 26 11.17 17.37 -2.67
C LEU A 26 12.19 17.15 -3.81
N LEU A 27 11.87 17.56 -5.04
CA LEU A 27 12.69 17.30 -6.24
C LEU A 27 13.44 18.52 -6.83
N TYR A 28 13.50 19.69 -6.16
CA TYR A 28 14.23 20.86 -6.70
C TYR A 28 15.14 21.48 -5.64
N ASP A 29 16.43 21.63 -6.00
CA ASP A 29 17.36 22.58 -5.42
C ASP A 29 17.48 23.78 -6.38
N LEU A 30 17.45 25.00 -5.85
CA LEU A 30 17.63 26.25 -6.61
C LEU A 30 19.10 26.67 -6.76
N GLN A 31 20.08 25.93 -6.23
CA GLN A 31 21.50 26.33 -6.18
C GLN A 31 22.52 25.20 -6.46
N GLY A 32 22.14 24.19 -7.25
CA GLY A 32 23.07 23.28 -7.92
C GLY A 32 23.80 22.24 -7.06
N ARG A 33 23.55 22.12 -5.76
CA ARG A 33 23.97 21.01 -4.89
C ARG A 33 23.06 20.93 -3.64
N LYS A 34 22.13 19.96 -3.56
CA LYS A 34 21.63 19.34 -2.29
C LYS A 34 20.52 18.31 -2.55
N ALA A 35 20.80 17.05 -2.24
CA ALA A 35 19.86 15.94 -2.39
C ALA A 35 18.75 15.95 -1.32
N CYS A 36 17.50 15.95 -1.76
CA CYS A 36 16.47 15.08 -1.23
C CYS A 36 16.07 14.14 -2.38
N SER A 37 16.68 12.97 -2.41
CA SER A 37 16.68 12.11 -3.59
C SER A 37 15.34 11.41 -3.79
N ALA A 38 14.87 11.35 -5.04
CA ALA A 38 13.85 10.39 -5.48
C ALA A 38 14.19 8.95 -5.04
N ALA A 39 15.46 8.66 -4.78
CA ALA A 39 15.92 7.39 -4.22
C ALA A 39 15.17 6.98 -2.95
N SER A 40 14.80 7.90 -2.06
CA SER A 40 14.05 7.53 -0.85
C SER A 40 12.61 7.07 -1.14
N ILE A 41 12.01 7.57 -2.23
CA ILE A 41 10.69 7.16 -2.69
C ILE A 41 10.82 5.83 -3.44
N ILE A 42 11.84 5.72 -4.31
CA ILE A 42 12.15 4.50 -5.05
C ILE A 42 12.43 3.35 -4.08
N GLU A 43 13.29 3.54 -3.07
CA GLU A 43 13.61 2.54 -2.04
C GLU A 43 12.35 2.06 -1.32
N LYS A 44 11.47 2.98 -0.89
CA LYS A 44 10.20 2.63 -0.26
C LYS A 44 9.28 1.85 -1.20
N MET A 45 9.28 2.17 -2.48
CA MET A 45 8.41 1.54 -3.48
C MET A 45 8.95 0.19 -3.97
N SER A 46 10.27 0.03 -3.98
CA SER A 46 10.97 -1.21 -4.28
C SER A 46 10.96 -2.20 -3.11
N ALA A 47 10.47 -1.82 -1.93
CA ALA A 47 10.31 -2.71 -0.80
C ALA A 47 9.38 -3.88 -1.13
N THR A 48 9.72 -5.08 -0.64
CA THR A 48 8.90 -6.28 -0.80
C THR A 48 7.52 -6.07 -0.18
N GLN A 49 6.50 -6.12 -1.02
CA GLN A 49 5.09 -6.11 -0.61
C GLN A 49 4.63 -7.55 -0.41
N VAL A 50 3.91 -7.80 0.68
CA VAL A 50 3.42 -9.14 1.04
C VAL A 50 1.91 -9.09 1.18
N ASN A 51 1.22 -10.00 0.49
CA ASN A 51 -0.23 -10.15 0.54
C ASN A 51 -0.61 -11.57 0.93
N LEU A 52 -1.67 -11.70 1.74
CA LEU A 52 -2.29 -12.97 2.06
C LEU A 52 -3.33 -13.31 0.97
N LYS A 53 -3.04 -14.33 0.17
CA LYS A 53 -3.93 -14.87 -0.87
C LYS A 53 -4.74 -16.02 -0.28
N LEU A 54 -6.04 -15.79 -0.12
CA LEU A 54 -7.03 -16.80 0.28
C LEU A 54 -8.00 -17.02 -0.88
N ILE A 55 -8.10 -18.25 -1.37
CA ILE A 55 -9.11 -18.65 -2.35
C ILE A 55 -9.89 -19.84 -1.77
N PRO A 56 -11.20 -19.73 -1.59
CA PRO A 56 -12.03 -20.85 -1.15
C PRO A 56 -12.20 -21.88 -2.27
N ASP A 57 -12.34 -23.14 -1.89
CA ASP A 57 -12.81 -24.25 -2.74
C ASP A 57 -14.36 -24.23 -2.83
N VAL A 58 -14.92 -25.12 -3.65
CA VAL A 58 -16.35 -25.26 -3.90
C VAL A 58 -17.16 -25.61 -2.65
N ASP A 59 -16.52 -26.23 -1.65
CA ASP A 59 -17.14 -26.60 -0.37
C ASP A 59 -16.95 -25.53 0.73
N GLY A 60 -16.29 -24.41 0.40
CA GLY A 60 -15.99 -23.33 1.34
C GLY A 60 -14.73 -23.55 2.19
N THR A 61 -14.06 -24.70 2.08
CA THR A 61 -12.71 -24.86 2.63
C THR A 61 -11.71 -24.01 1.84
N LEU A 62 -10.49 -23.83 2.35
CA LEU A 62 -9.48 -23.06 1.62
C LEU A 62 -8.84 -23.97 0.56
N ALA A 63 -8.95 -23.61 -0.73
CA ALA A 63 -8.18 -24.25 -1.81
C ALA A 63 -6.76 -23.67 -1.91
N ILE A 64 -6.61 -22.38 -1.62
CA ILE A 64 -5.32 -21.69 -1.56
C ILE A 64 -5.27 -20.83 -0.31
N ALA A 65 -4.20 -21.01 0.48
CA ALA A 65 -3.85 -20.12 1.57
C ALA A 65 -2.35 -19.85 1.55
N GLN A 66 -1.95 -18.72 0.97
CA GLN A 66 -0.54 -18.42 0.67
C GLN A 66 -0.17 -16.98 1.00
N LEU A 67 1.03 -16.75 1.54
CA LEU A 67 1.67 -15.44 1.47
C LEU A 67 2.36 -15.30 0.11
N VAL A 68 2.00 -14.26 -0.63
CA VAL A 68 2.58 -13.91 -1.92
C VAL A 68 3.33 -12.60 -1.77
N ALA A 69 4.53 -12.54 -2.34
CA ALA A 69 5.37 -11.35 -2.33
C ALA A 69 5.68 -10.86 -3.75
N TYR A 70 5.83 -9.55 -3.89
CA TYR A 70 6.34 -8.90 -5.10
C TYR A 70 7.04 -7.59 -4.76
N GLU A 71 7.85 -7.11 -5.70
CA GLU A 71 8.56 -5.84 -5.63
C GLU A 71 8.18 -5.01 -6.86
N LEU A 72 7.94 -3.71 -6.72
CA LEU A 72 7.68 -2.84 -7.87
C LEU A 72 8.99 -2.59 -8.64
N VAL A 73 8.92 -2.61 -9.97
CA VAL A 73 10.08 -2.43 -10.86
C VAL A 73 9.87 -1.25 -11.81
N ASP A 74 10.93 -0.83 -12.49
CA ASP A 74 10.92 0.27 -13.47
C ASP A 74 10.35 1.59 -12.94
N ILE A 75 10.63 1.91 -11.67
CA ILE A 75 10.06 3.08 -11.00
C ILE A 75 10.76 4.37 -11.47
N GLN A 76 10.00 5.29 -12.06
CA GLN A 76 10.46 6.62 -12.46
C GLN A 76 9.61 7.70 -11.79
N VAL A 77 10.20 8.42 -10.83
CA VAL A 77 9.52 9.51 -10.12
C VAL A 77 9.54 10.79 -10.96
N LYS A 78 8.36 11.34 -11.26
CA LYS A 78 8.15 12.56 -12.05
C LYS A 78 7.99 13.82 -11.18
N GLY A 79 7.51 13.65 -9.95
CA GLY A 79 7.10 14.74 -9.07
C GLY A 79 7.00 14.24 -7.63
N ALA A 80 7.47 14.99 -6.64
CA ALA A 80 7.30 14.64 -5.24
C ALA A 80 7.27 15.88 -4.34
N TRP A 81 6.36 15.87 -3.38
CA TRP A 81 6.10 16.96 -2.46
C TRP A 81 5.72 16.44 -1.07
N SER A 82 6.22 17.11 -0.04
CA SER A 82 5.77 16.91 1.34
C SER A 82 4.92 18.06 1.82
N GLY A 83 4.13 17.83 2.87
CA GLY A 83 3.36 18.89 3.49
C GLY A 83 2.68 18.48 4.80
N PRO A 84 2.14 19.46 5.54
CA PRO A 84 1.25 19.17 6.66
C PRO A 84 0.02 18.41 6.14
N ALA A 85 -0.37 17.36 6.86
CA ALA A 85 -1.49 16.49 6.49
C ALA A 85 -2.42 16.21 7.67
N ARG A 86 -3.66 15.82 7.35
CA ARG A 86 -4.65 15.30 8.29
C ARG A 86 -5.35 14.09 7.69
N LEU A 87 -5.77 13.16 8.54
CA LEU A 87 -6.56 12.00 8.17
C LEU A 87 -7.69 11.85 9.19
N HIS A 88 -8.92 11.78 8.70
CA HIS A 88 -10.13 11.51 9.47
C HIS A 88 -10.74 10.19 8.98
N LEU A 89 -11.14 9.33 9.91
CA LEU A 89 -11.73 8.02 9.63
C LEU A 89 -13.08 7.92 10.34
N VAL A 90 -14.08 7.39 9.64
CA VAL A 90 -15.43 7.16 10.16
C VAL A 90 -15.63 5.65 10.35
N PRO A 91 -16.05 5.17 11.54
CA PRO A 91 -16.33 3.76 11.76
C PRO A 91 -17.40 3.22 10.82
N HIS A 92 -17.14 2.08 10.19
CA HIS A 92 -18.06 1.46 9.24
C HIS A 92 -17.93 -0.07 9.29
N VAL A 93 -19.04 -0.79 9.46
CA VAL A 93 -19.05 -2.24 9.69
C VAL A 93 -18.40 -3.05 8.56
N ASN A 94 -18.60 -2.64 7.30
CA ASN A 94 -18.05 -3.32 6.12
C ASN A 94 -16.79 -2.65 5.55
N ALA A 95 -16.33 -1.56 6.16
CA ALA A 95 -15.13 -0.82 5.76
C ALA A 95 -14.39 -0.34 7.02
N PRO A 96 -13.86 -1.27 7.83
CA PRO A 96 -13.44 -1.01 9.21
C PRO A 96 -12.08 -0.31 9.32
N LEU A 97 -11.88 0.80 8.59
CA LEU A 97 -10.64 1.57 8.64
C LEU A 97 -10.38 2.16 10.03
N ALA A 98 -11.44 2.60 10.72
CA ALA A 98 -11.35 3.23 12.03
C ALA A 98 -10.96 2.27 13.17
N ASP A 99 -10.94 0.96 12.93
CA ASP A 99 -10.44 -0.05 13.89
C ASP A 99 -8.93 0.13 14.15
N LEU A 100 -8.23 0.80 13.23
CA LEU A 100 -6.87 1.31 13.42
C LEU A 100 -6.91 2.85 13.59
N PRO A 101 -7.16 3.37 14.79
CA PRO A 101 -7.42 4.79 14.99
C PRO A 101 -6.18 5.66 14.77
N VAL A 102 -6.38 6.83 14.15
CA VAL A 102 -5.33 7.84 13.96
C VAL A 102 -4.96 8.48 15.30
N ARG A 103 -3.86 8.04 15.90
CA ARG A 103 -3.33 8.64 17.14
C ARG A 103 -2.56 9.94 16.90
N LYS A 104 -1.75 9.97 15.84
CA LYS A 104 -0.91 11.12 15.47
C LYS A 104 -0.58 11.05 13.97
N VAL A 105 -0.76 12.17 13.27
CA VAL A 105 -0.31 12.30 11.88
C VAL A 105 1.16 12.71 11.86
N LEU A 106 1.99 11.97 11.13
CA LEU A 106 3.43 12.24 11.04
C LEU A 106 3.79 13.19 9.89
N GLY A 107 3.01 13.18 8.80
CA GLY A 107 3.20 14.03 7.64
C GLY A 107 2.44 13.52 6.42
N GLY A 108 2.45 14.30 5.35
CA GLY A 108 1.94 13.88 4.04
C GLY A 108 3.05 13.84 2.99
N LEU A 109 2.96 12.88 2.09
CA LEU A 109 3.80 12.73 0.91
C LEU A 109 2.89 12.55 -0.30
N HIS A 110 3.05 13.39 -1.31
CA HIS A 110 2.40 13.28 -2.62
C HIS A 110 3.49 13.14 -3.66
N PHE A 111 3.41 12.12 -4.50
CA PHE A 111 4.31 11.96 -5.62
C PHE A 111 3.58 11.41 -6.84
N ILE A 112 4.21 11.59 -8.00
CA ILE A 112 3.77 11.10 -9.30
C ILE A 112 4.92 10.26 -9.83
N ALA A 113 4.65 9.03 -10.25
CA ALA A 113 5.65 8.13 -10.80
C ALA A 113 5.05 7.20 -11.86
N ASP A 114 5.89 6.80 -12.81
CA ASP A 114 5.64 5.60 -13.62
C ASP A 114 6.26 4.40 -12.91
N LEU A 115 5.62 3.24 -12.99
CA LEU A 115 6.11 1.99 -12.39
C LEU A 115 5.46 0.78 -13.07
N THR A 116 6.12 -0.37 -12.94
CA THR A 116 5.60 -1.67 -13.40
C THR A 116 5.30 -2.56 -12.20
N LEU A 117 4.13 -3.21 -12.22
CA LEU A 117 3.77 -4.27 -11.28
C LEU A 117 4.10 -5.63 -11.90
N PRO A 118 5.16 -6.33 -11.47
CA PRO A 118 5.49 -7.65 -12.00
C PRO A 118 4.64 -8.75 -11.34
N TYR A 119 4.79 -9.97 -11.83
CA TYR A 119 4.23 -11.15 -11.17
C TYR A 119 4.88 -11.38 -9.80
N GLY A 120 4.07 -11.88 -8.85
CA GLY A 120 4.55 -12.24 -7.52
C GLY A 120 5.07 -13.68 -7.41
N ARG A 121 5.64 -13.99 -6.24
CA ARG A 121 6.10 -15.33 -5.85
C ARG A 121 5.45 -15.76 -4.53
N VAL A 122 5.20 -17.04 -4.35
CA VAL A 122 4.77 -17.59 -3.06
C VAL A 122 5.98 -17.61 -2.12
N ILE A 123 5.85 -16.99 -0.94
CA ILE A 123 6.89 -17.01 0.10
C ILE A 123 6.53 -17.92 1.27
N HIS A 124 5.24 -18.23 1.44
CA HIS A 124 4.77 -19.18 2.42
C HIS A 124 3.45 -19.81 1.97
N ASP A 125 3.32 -21.13 2.12
CA ASP A 125 2.08 -21.87 1.84
C ASP A 125 1.60 -22.55 3.13
N TYR A 126 0.45 -22.10 3.63
CA TYR A 126 -0.11 -22.56 4.90
C TYR A 126 -0.68 -23.98 4.83
N GLN A 127 -0.84 -24.55 3.64
CA GLN A 127 -1.41 -25.88 3.42
C GLN A 127 -0.35 -26.93 3.01
N ALA A 128 0.91 -26.54 2.91
CA ALA A 128 1.99 -27.42 2.48
C ALA A 128 2.19 -28.66 3.38
N SER A 129 1.86 -28.58 4.67
CA SER A 129 1.92 -29.71 5.61
C SER A 129 0.74 -30.67 5.46
N THR A 130 -0.47 -30.13 5.25
CA THR A 130 -1.72 -30.90 5.10
C THR A 130 -1.75 -31.67 3.77
N ASN A 131 -1.16 -31.11 2.70
CA ASN A 131 -1.08 -31.77 1.39
C ASN A 131 -0.10 -32.95 1.32
N LYS A 132 0.81 -33.10 2.29
CA LYS A 132 1.69 -34.28 2.39
C LYS A 132 0.97 -35.50 3.00
N THR A 133 -0.07 -35.28 3.80
CA THR A 133 -0.81 -36.34 4.49
C THR A 133 -1.94 -36.93 3.66
N SER A 134 -2.49 -36.19 2.69
CA SER A 134 -3.55 -36.68 1.79
C SER A 134 -3.05 -37.57 0.65
N LYS A 135 -1.77 -37.48 0.27
CA LYS A 135 -1.14 -38.37 -0.73
C LYS A 135 -0.75 -39.76 -0.19
N ALA A 136 -1.08 -40.07 1.06
CA ALA A 136 -0.74 -41.33 1.72
C ALA A 136 -1.94 -42.26 1.97
N LYS A 137 -3.09 -42.05 1.29
CA LYS A 137 -4.24 -42.94 1.38
C LYS A 137 -4.40 -43.71 0.05
N PRO A 138 -4.50 -45.05 0.09
CA PRO A 138 -4.45 -45.93 -1.08
C PRO A 138 -5.62 -45.75 -2.05
#